data_AF-A0A838KWH7-F1
#
_entry.id   AF-A0A838KWH7-F1
#
_cell.length_a   1.000
_cell.length_b   1.000
_cell.length_c   1.000
_cell.angle_alpha   90.00
_cell.angle_beta   90.00
_cell.angle_gamma   90.00
#
_symmetry.space_group_name_H-M   'P 1'
#
loop_
_entity.id
_entity.type
_entity.pdbx_description
1 polymer ?
#
loop_
_entity_poly.entity_id
_entity_poly.type
_entity_poly.pdbx_seq_one_letter_code
_entity_poly.pdbx_strand_id
1 'polypeptide(L)'
;LLGDNYYQVRYEDLLAEPVGEARRLLEFLDADSGEEVARECVEAASFEQLSGGRSKGEEDSSSFYRKGIAGDWKNHFTEEDRRAFKEEAGELLIQLGYERDLDW
;
A
#
# COMPACT_ATOMS: atom_id res chain seq x y z
N LEU A 1 -0.51 -23.65 6.49
CA LEU A 1 0.78 -22.92 6.53
C LEU A 1 0.75 -21.72 7.46
N LEU A 2 -0.35 -20.94 7.53
CA LEU A 2 -0.36 -19.71 8.34
C LEU A 2 -1.36 -19.72 9.53
N GLY A 3 -2.30 -20.67 9.57
CA GLY A 3 -3.25 -20.82 10.69
C GLY A 3 -4.27 -19.69 10.78
N ASP A 4 -5.10 -19.72 11.82
CA ASP A 4 -6.21 -18.76 12.00
C ASP A 4 -5.73 -17.40 12.55
N ASN A 5 -4.52 -17.32 13.09
CA ASN A 5 -3.90 -16.10 13.63
C ASN A 5 -3.02 -15.39 12.59
N TYR A 6 -3.48 -15.31 11.35
CA TYR A 6 -2.79 -14.63 10.28
C TYR A 6 -3.77 -13.77 9.47
N TYR A 7 -3.44 -12.49 9.31
CA TYR A 7 -4.17 -11.57 8.45
C TYR A 7 -3.21 -10.89 7.48
N GLN A 8 -3.52 -11.01 6.18
CA GLN A 8 -2.73 -10.39 5.13
C GLN A 8 -3.25 -8.98 4.86
N VAL A 9 -2.32 -8.02 4.76
CA VAL A 9 -2.62 -6.65 4.35
C VAL A 9 -1.78 -6.31 3.13
N ARG A 10 -2.35 -5.59 2.16
CA ARG A 10 -1.63 -5.03 1.02
C ARG A 10 -1.63 -3.51 1.13
N TYR A 11 -0.49 -2.91 0.83
CA TYR A 11 -0.32 -1.46 0.92
C TYR A 11 -1.25 -0.72 -0.06
N GLU A 12 -1.48 -1.29 -1.24
CA GLU A 12 -2.35 -0.75 -2.27
C GLU A 12 -3.81 -0.74 -1.82
N ASP A 13 -4.26 -1.78 -1.11
CA ASP A 13 -5.61 -1.86 -0.59
C ASP A 13 -5.81 -0.86 0.56
N LEU A 14 -4.79 -0.64 1.40
CA LEU A 14 -4.79 0.45 2.39
C LEU A 14 -4.89 1.85 1.76
N LEU A 15 -4.40 2.03 0.53
CA LEU A 15 -4.55 3.30 -0.19
C LEU A 15 -5.92 3.42 -0.85
N ALA A 16 -6.45 2.33 -1.41
CA ALA A 16 -7.71 2.32 -2.16
C ALA A 16 -8.94 2.37 -1.25
N GLU A 17 -8.94 1.60 -0.15
CA GLU A 17 -10.05 1.47 0.80
C GLU A 17 -9.58 1.57 2.27
N PRO A 18 -8.94 2.67 2.68
CA PRO A 18 -8.25 2.77 3.97
C PRO A 18 -9.14 2.43 5.17
N VAL A 19 -10.36 2.97 5.22
CA VAL A 19 -11.32 2.72 6.32
C VAL A 19 -11.82 1.28 6.27
N GLY A 20 -12.05 0.72 5.09
CA GLY A 20 -12.49 -0.66 4.92
C GLY A 20 -11.44 -1.65 5.44
N GLU A 21 -10.18 -1.45 5.04
CA GLU A 21 -9.06 -2.29 5.49
C GLU A 21 -8.78 -2.13 6.98
N ALA A 22 -8.83 -0.89 7.51
CA ALA A 22 -8.68 -0.66 8.95
C ALA A 22 -9.74 -1.40 9.76
N ARG A 23 -11.01 -1.38 9.32
CA ARG A 23 -12.09 -2.14 9.97
C ARG A 23 -11.82 -3.64 9.98
N ARG A 24 -11.43 -4.21 8.83
CA ARG A 24 -11.13 -5.64 8.71
C ARG A 24 -9.96 -6.05 9.63
N LEU A 25 -8.92 -5.22 9.71
CA LEU A 25 -7.78 -5.45 10.59
C LEU A 25 -8.19 -5.36 12.07
N LEU A 26 -9.00 -4.36 12.46
CA LEU A 26 -9.50 -4.22 13.82
C LEU A 26 -10.37 -5.41 14.23
N GLU A 27 -11.24 -5.88 13.33
CA GLU A 27 -12.05 -7.08 13.55
C GLU A 27 -11.19 -8.34 13.74
N PHE A 28 -10.15 -8.51 12.93
CA PHE A 28 -9.19 -9.61 13.10
C PHE A 28 -8.46 -9.56 14.45
N LEU A 29 -8.19 -8.36 14.97
CA LEU A 29 -7.53 -8.16 16.26
C LEU A 29 -8.48 -8.23 17.47
N ASP A 30 -9.77 -8.52 17.25
CA ASP A 30 -10.82 -8.50 18.28
C ASP A 30 -10.91 -7.12 18.99
N ALA A 31 -10.75 -6.05 18.21
CA ALA A 31 -10.83 -4.65 18.64
C ALA A 31 -12.11 -3.97 18.14
N ASP A 32 -12.40 -2.76 18.63
CA ASP A 32 -13.55 -1.99 18.15
C ASP A 32 -13.37 -1.60 16.67
N SER A 33 -14.12 -2.25 15.79
CA SER A 33 -14.13 -2.01 14.35
C SER A 33 -15.21 -1.02 13.90
N GLY A 34 -15.73 -0.19 14.82
CA GLY A 34 -16.68 0.89 14.51
C GLY A 34 -16.20 1.82 13.40
N GLU A 35 -17.13 2.35 12.59
CA GLU A 35 -16.77 3.18 11.44
C GLU A 35 -16.04 4.46 11.85
N GLU A 36 -16.47 5.08 12.94
CA GLU A 36 -15.84 6.28 13.50
C GLU A 36 -14.43 5.98 14.01
N VAL A 37 -14.26 4.92 14.81
CA VAL A 37 -12.95 4.47 15.30
C VAL A 37 -11.98 4.18 14.15
N ALA A 38 -12.43 3.44 13.13
CA ALA A 38 -11.59 3.15 11.97
C ALA A 38 -11.19 4.42 11.20
N ARG A 39 -12.09 5.40 11.05
CA ARG A 39 -11.77 6.69 10.44
C ARG A 39 -10.74 7.48 11.25
N GLU A 40 -10.87 7.49 12.57
CA GLU A 40 -9.90 8.14 13.46
C GLU A 40 -8.51 7.49 13.34
N CYS A 41 -8.45 6.16 13.32
CA CYS A 41 -7.19 5.44 13.10
C CYS A 41 -6.56 5.78 11.75
N VAL A 42 -7.36 5.78 10.68
CA VAL A 42 -6.91 6.12 9.32
C VAL A 42 -6.39 7.56 9.25
N GLU A 43 -7.12 8.51 9.84
CA GLU A 43 -6.70 9.91 9.85
C GLU A 43 -5.37 10.08 10.60
N ALA A 44 -5.27 9.53 11.81
CA ALA A 44 -4.06 9.62 12.63
C ALA A 44 -2.84 8.95 11.98
N ALA A 45 -3.05 7.92 11.17
CA ALA A 45 -2.00 7.21 10.44
C ALA A 45 -1.85 7.65 8.98
N SER A 46 -2.55 8.72 8.56
CA SER A 46 -2.50 9.19 7.17
C SER A 46 -1.11 9.71 6.79
N PHE A 47 -0.80 9.67 5.50
CA PHE A 47 0.46 10.22 5.00
C PHE A 47 0.57 11.70 5.35
N GLU A 48 -0.52 12.44 5.23
CA GLU A 48 -0.65 13.86 5.53
C GLU A 48 -0.25 14.15 6.99
N GLN A 49 -0.79 13.41 7.96
CA GLN A 49 -0.41 13.58 9.37
C GLN A 49 1.06 13.20 9.61
N LEU A 50 1.50 12.06 9.08
CA LEU A 50 2.83 11.52 9.33
C LEU A 50 3.96 12.31 8.65
N SER A 51 3.66 12.93 7.51
CA SER A 51 4.62 13.69 6.69
C SER A 51 4.76 15.15 7.10
N GLY A 52 4.01 15.60 8.11
CA GLY A 52 3.99 17.00 8.55
C GLY A 52 3.11 17.91 7.67
N GLY A 53 2.04 17.36 7.10
CA GLY A 53 1.03 18.09 6.33
C GLY A 53 1.22 18.06 4.82
N ARG A 54 2.13 17.24 4.29
CA ARG A 54 2.29 17.10 2.83
C ARG A 54 1.21 16.22 2.24
N SER A 55 0.73 16.60 1.06
CA SER A 55 -0.22 15.80 0.31
C SER A 55 0.48 14.56 -0.27
N LYS A 56 -0.23 13.44 -0.42
CA LYS A 56 0.29 12.30 -1.21
C LYS A 56 0.73 12.75 -2.60
N GLY A 57 1.93 12.35 -3.01
CA GLY A 57 2.57 12.75 -4.26
C GLY A 57 3.58 13.89 -4.12
N GLU A 58 3.50 14.69 -3.05
CA GLU A 58 4.49 15.74 -2.73
C GLU A 58 5.77 15.11 -2.18
N GLU A 59 6.76 15.03 -3.06
CA GLU A 59 8.00 14.32 -2.76
C GLU A 59 8.96 15.14 -1.88
N ASP A 60 9.46 14.50 -0.83
CA ASP A 60 10.63 14.96 -0.08
C ASP A 60 11.62 13.79 0.07
N SER A 61 12.69 13.83 -0.72
CA SER A 61 13.74 12.80 -0.74
C SER A 61 14.55 12.71 0.57
N SER A 62 14.49 13.74 1.41
CA SER A 62 15.17 13.76 2.72
C SER A 62 14.31 13.20 3.86
N SER A 63 13.02 13.00 3.61
CA SER A 63 12.06 12.51 4.60
C SER A 63 11.89 10.99 4.54
N PHE A 64 11.65 10.37 5.70
CA PHE A 64 11.22 8.97 5.77
C PHE A 64 9.88 8.75 5.03
N TYR A 65 8.94 9.68 5.16
CA TYR A 65 7.66 9.66 4.47
C TYR A 65 7.81 10.30 3.07
N ARG A 66 8.52 9.63 2.15
CA ARG A 66 8.95 10.28 0.90
C ARG A 66 7.80 10.82 0.04
N LYS A 67 6.81 9.98 -0.33
CA LYS A 67 5.77 10.33 -1.34
C LYS A 67 4.36 9.81 -1.09
N GLY A 68 4.18 8.70 -0.36
CA GLY A 68 2.85 8.22 0.05
C GLY A 68 1.95 7.69 -1.08
N ILE A 69 2.52 7.25 -2.20
CA ILE A 69 1.76 6.73 -3.37
C ILE A 69 2.23 5.33 -3.77
N ALA A 70 1.34 4.55 -4.39
CA ALA A 70 1.69 3.33 -5.10
C ALA A 70 2.09 3.66 -6.55
N GLY A 71 2.93 2.81 -7.16
CA GLY A 71 3.30 2.92 -8.58
C GLY A 71 4.41 3.92 -8.91
N ASP A 72 5.01 4.61 -7.93
CA ASP A 72 6.07 5.59 -8.20
C ASP A 72 7.31 4.98 -8.87
N TRP A 73 7.53 3.68 -8.73
CA TRP A 73 8.63 2.95 -9.41
C TRP A 73 8.61 3.15 -10.93
N LYS A 74 7.44 3.38 -11.54
CA LYS A 74 7.28 3.66 -12.99
C LYS A 74 8.05 4.91 -13.43
N ASN A 75 8.26 5.86 -12.52
CA ASN A 75 9.02 7.09 -12.78
C ASN A 75 10.55 6.90 -12.68
N HIS A 76 11.00 5.79 -12.09
CA HIS A 76 12.42 5.54 -11.82
C HIS A 76 12.99 4.40 -12.68
N PHE A 77 12.15 3.44 -13.06
CA PHE A 77 12.58 2.31 -13.88
C PHE A 77 12.87 2.76 -15.32
N THR A 78 14.06 2.42 -15.81
CA THR A 78 14.37 2.47 -17.23
C THR A 78 13.69 1.31 -17.98
N GLU A 79 13.73 1.32 -19.31
CA GLU A 79 13.26 0.18 -20.11
C GLU A 79 14.06 -1.10 -19.83
N GLU A 80 15.36 -0.96 -19.55
CA GLU A 80 16.21 -2.09 -19.21
C GLU A 80 15.82 -2.69 -17.85
N ASP A 81 15.57 -1.85 -16.85
CA ASP A 81 15.09 -2.29 -15.53
C ASP A 81 13.74 -3.00 -15.65
N ARG A 82 12.81 -2.43 -16.43
CA ARG A 82 11.50 -3.06 -16.70
C ARG A 82 11.67 -4.44 -17.33
N ARG A 83 12.51 -4.56 -18.37
CA ARG A 83 12.75 -5.84 -19.05
C ARG A 83 13.33 -6.87 -18.09
N ALA A 84 14.36 -6.52 -17.34
CA ALA A 84 14.99 -7.41 -16.37
C ALA A 84 13.98 -7.85 -15.29
N PHE A 85 13.16 -6.93 -14.77
CA PHE A 85 12.18 -7.28 -13.75
C PHE A 85 11.03 -8.13 -14.30
N LYS A 86 10.59 -7.91 -15.55
CA LYS A 86 9.61 -8.77 -16.22
C LYS A 86 10.12 -10.21 -16.35
N GLU A 87 11.39 -10.37 -16.72
CA GLU A 87 12.05 -11.67 -16.82
C GLU A 87 12.13 -12.40 -15.47
N GLU A 88 12.48 -11.69 -14.39
CA GLU A 88 12.68 -12.30 -13.07
C GLU A 88 11.38 -12.50 -12.26
N ALA A 89 10.42 -11.57 -12.34
CA ALA A 89 9.28 -11.51 -11.43
C ALA A 89 7.95 -11.08 -12.08
N GLY A 90 7.89 -10.88 -13.39
CA GLY A 90 6.68 -10.39 -14.08
C GLY A 90 5.46 -11.28 -13.84
N GLU A 91 5.60 -12.59 -14.03
CA GLU A 91 4.53 -13.56 -13.76
C GLU A 91 4.10 -13.58 -12.29
N LEU A 92 5.05 -13.37 -11.36
CA LEU A 92 4.75 -13.33 -9.93
C LEU A 92 3.91 -12.10 -9.58
N LEU A 93 4.18 -10.93 -10.18
CA LEU A 93 3.35 -9.74 -9.99
C LEU A 93 1.90 -9.98 -10.45
N ILE A 94 1.72 -10.70 -11.55
CA ILE A 94 0.39 -11.06 -12.06
C ILE A 94 -0.31 -12.03 -11.11
N GLN A 95 0.38 -13.10 -10.68
CA GLN A 95 -0.17 -14.08 -9.74
C GLN A 95 -0.56 -13.46 -8.40
N LEU A 96 0.20 -12.47 -7.93
CA LEU A 96 -0.08 -11.74 -6.69
C LEU A 96 -1.08 -10.58 -6.88
N GLY A 97 -1.55 -10.32 -8.10
CA GLY A 97 -2.55 -9.29 -8.41
C GLY A 97 -2.03 -7.86 -8.33
N TYR A 98 -0.72 -7.64 -8.44
CA TYR A 98 -0.11 -6.31 -8.52
C TYR A 98 -0.18 -5.70 -9.92
N GLU A 99 -0.15 -6.54 -10.96
CA GLU A 99 -0.33 -6.13 -12.35
C GLU A 99 -1.24 -7.14 -13.07
N ARG A 100 -1.81 -6.75 -14.22
CA ARG A 100 -2.82 -7.57 -14.94
C ARG A 100 -2.22 -8.52 -15.97
N ASP A 101 -1.15 -8.08 -16.61
CA ASP A 101 -0.47 -8.74 -17.73
C ASP A 101 0.97 -8.21 -17.79
N LEU A 102 1.78 -8.60 -18.78
CA LEU A 102 3.16 -8.14 -18.93
C LEU A 102 3.28 -6.78 -19.66
N ASP A 103 2.18 -6.08 -19.91
CA ASP A 103 2.18 -4.79 -20.63
C ASP A 103 2.30 -3.56 -19.70
N TRP A 104 2.67 -3.77 -18.42
CA TRP A 104 2.96 -2.70 -17.46
C TRP A 104 4.29 -1.96 -17.68
#